data_AF-A0A6A4GXR5-F1
#
_entry.id   AF-A0A6A4GXR5-F1
#
_cell.length_a   1.000
_cell.length_b   1.000
_cell.length_c   1.000
_cell.angle_alpha   90.00
_cell.angle_beta   90.00
_cell.angle_gamma   90.00
#
_symmetry.space_group_name_H-M   'P 1'
#
loop_
_entity.id
_entity.type
_entity.pdbx_description
1 polymer ?
#
loop_
_entity_poly.entity_id
_entity_poly.type
_entity_poly.pdbx_seq_one_letter_code
_entity_poly.pdbx_strand_id
1 'polypeptide(L)'
;MSQGYLDLQLTYSILRQFAGAHNLSIRESIFNAIMGSAYYTVHLPPPPASRAVQTVTAGGNPSSDSTPFIASEVYAQLLLGQKKGYPLWNPKVEGSNHLPLEYKQYGVHIGDVGILNEKGGFNPLFNTCHPQSHPLNIRGVPPNFKVLEIDENDTLESPRAYTLGSHVASDNSFCQDTMSYSEGQIPIAEVPVEFGAGQVFTSSATKGALLILPEGGRSSDHEQRLRFIKHAAEHAQPWYDYVNGLRQLSRGVENGSIYLVTGYDKARVWGMASFKDAQGPVRLDFVSRMSYNAGGPPEFWFQKCHFASAFNDADNEFQNQSGCVFLRGVKIAIRDSWFFNKYAEAAHILDLKDDQGYHPSDVINKWILNNYQEVDVAVTHDDDWASVIENVMFSVRLAGDRCTNYSNFGHSPE
;
A
#
# COMPACT_ATOMS: atom_id res chain seq x y z
N MET A 1 36.04 -26.64 35.63
CA MET A 1 35.93 -25.24 36.09
C MET A 1 36.35 -24.37 34.92
N SER A 2 35.37 -23.93 34.13
CA SER A 2 35.57 -23.02 32.99
C SER A 2 35.61 -21.59 33.51
N GLN A 3 36.64 -20.84 33.10
CA GLN A 3 36.71 -19.39 33.28
C GLN A 3 36.25 -18.77 31.97
N GLY A 4 35.15 -18.00 32.05
CA GLY A 4 34.56 -17.28 30.94
C GLY A 4 35.40 -16.07 30.54
N TYR A 5 35.57 -15.89 29.23
CA TYR A 5 35.85 -14.60 28.62
C TYR A 5 34.58 -14.13 27.94
N LEU A 6 33.97 -13.09 28.50
CA LEU A 6 32.97 -12.25 27.84
C LEU A 6 33.73 -11.38 26.84
N ASP A 7 33.60 -11.68 25.55
CA ASP A 7 34.10 -10.81 24.49
C ASP A 7 32.97 -9.85 24.08
N LEU A 8 33.03 -8.64 24.63
CA LEU A 8 32.21 -7.48 24.27
C LEU A 8 32.77 -6.89 22.97
N GLN A 9 32.23 -7.28 21.81
CA GLN A 9 32.48 -6.54 20.57
C GLN A 9 31.40 -5.47 20.36
N LEU A 10 31.76 -4.24 20.72
CA LEU A 10 31.19 -3.00 20.21
C LEU A 10 31.35 -2.95 18.68
N THR A 11 30.28 -3.17 17.92
CA THR A 11 30.25 -2.91 16.48
C THR A 11 29.71 -1.49 16.22
N TYR A 12 30.60 -0.63 15.72
CA TYR A 12 30.27 0.69 15.22
C TYR A 12 29.31 0.60 14.00
N SER A 13 28.19 1.30 14.12
CA SER A 13 27.07 1.44 13.17
C SER A 13 27.46 2.07 11.83
N ILE A 14 27.19 1.39 10.71
CA ILE A 14 27.33 1.93 9.34
C ILE A 14 25.94 2.03 8.69
N LEU A 15 25.53 3.24 8.33
CA LEU A 15 24.34 3.55 7.53
C LEU A 15 24.37 2.82 6.18
N ARG A 16 23.26 2.18 5.78
CA ARG A 16 23.09 1.58 4.45
C ARG A 16 21.90 2.20 3.72
N GLN A 17 22.09 2.57 2.46
CA GLN A 17 21.04 3.02 1.54
C GLN A 17 20.93 2.02 0.40
N PHE A 18 19.72 1.56 0.08
CA PHE A 18 19.46 0.78 -1.12
C PHE A 18 19.28 1.73 -2.31
N ALA A 19 20.02 1.52 -3.40
CA ALA A 19 19.82 2.29 -4.63
C ALA A 19 18.38 2.06 -5.14
N GLY A 20 17.62 3.15 -5.34
CA GLY A 20 16.19 3.09 -5.71
C GLY A 20 15.21 3.19 -4.53
N ALA A 21 15.66 3.02 -3.28
CA ALA A 21 14.87 3.26 -2.06
C ALA A 21 15.30 4.55 -1.35
N HIS A 22 15.72 5.57 -2.09
CA HIS A 22 16.24 6.83 -1.53
C HIS A 22 15.25 7.54 -0.58
N ASN A 23 13.96 7.23 -0.68
CA ASN A 23 12.91 7.75 0.20
C ASN A 23 12.65 6.89 1.47
N LEU A 24 13.19 5.67 1.55
CA LEU A 24 13.05 4.77 2.70
C LEU A 24 14.44 4.42 3.23
N SER A 25 14.83 5.02 4.34
CA SER A 25 16.07 4.69 5.05
C SER A 25 15.91 3.34 5.76
N ILE A 26 16.09 2.25 5.01
CA ILE A 26 16.06 0.87 5.53
C ILE A 26 17.39 0.57 6.23
N ARG A 27 17.38 0.43 7.56
CA ARG A 27 18.58 0.01 8.33
C ARG A 27 18.55 -1.48 8.67
N GLU A 28 19.75 -2.08 8.71
CA GLU A 28 20.08 -3.38 9.33
C GLU A 28 18.94 -4.40 9.37
N SER A 29 18.72 -5.14 8.28
CA SER A 29 17.57 -6.04 8.15
C SER A 29 18.01 -7.50 7.95
N ILE A 30 17.36 -8.41 8.67
CA ILE A 30 17.46 -9.87 8.49
C ILE A 30 16.26 -10.28 7.62
N PHE A 31 16.51 -10.68 6.37
CA PHE A 31 15.46 -11.15 5.47
C PHE A 31 15.46 -12.68 5.38
N ASN A 32 14.27 -13.28 5.37
CA ASN A 32 14.11 -14.73 5.24
C ASN A 32 14.17 -15.10 3.75
N ALA A 33 15.08 -16.00 3.36
CA ALA A 33 15.19 -16.51 2.00
C ALA A 33 14.94 -18.02 2.00
N ILE A 34 14.25 -18.52 0.97
CA ILE A 34 13.99 -19.95 0.79
C ILE A 34 14.99 -20.50 -0.22
N MET A 35 15.73 -21.54 0.18
CA MET A 35 16.73 -22.21 -0.64
C MET A 35 16.28 -23.67 -0.85
N GLY A 36 15.69 -23.99 -2.00
CA GLY A 36 15.14 -25.31 -2.27
C GLY A 36 13.96 -25.69 -1.34
N SER A 37 13.96 -26.91 -0.79
CA SER A 37 12.89 -27.45 0.08
C SER A 37 13.14 -27.28 1.59
N ALA A 38 14.21 -26.59 1.99
CA ALA A 38 14.61 -26.42 3.39
C ALA A 38 14.66 -24.94 3.79
N TYR A 39 14.14 -24.63 4.99
CA TYR A 39 14.18 -23.31 5.59
C TYR A 39 15.57 -23.01 6.14
N TYR A 40 16.17 -21.90 5.73
CA TYR A 40 17.40 -21.38 6.33
C TYR A 40 17.23 -19.90 6.67
N THR A 41 17.61 -19.52 7.90
CA THR A 41 17.84 -18.11 8.25
C THR A 41 19.20 -17.71 7.70
N VAL A 42 19.23 -16.91 6.62
CA VAL A 42 20.48 -16.41 6.04
C VAL A 42 20.83 -15.08 6.70
N HIS A 43 21.95 -15.04 7.42
CA HIS A 43 22.58 -13.78 7.80
C HIS A 43 23.18 -13.15 6.55
N LEU A 44 22.58 -12.07 6.06
CA LEU A 44 23.07 -11.34 4.90
C LEU A 44 24.37 -10.60 5.27
N PRO A 45 25.52 -10.86 4.62
CA PRO A 45 26.67 -10.01 4.78
C PRO A 45 26.41 -8.61 4.18
N PRO A 46 27.16 -7.59 4.65
CA PRO A 46 27.18 -6.26 4.06
C PRO A 46 27.22 -6.26 2.52
N PRO A 47 26.39 -5.51 1.79
CA PRO A 47 26.73 -5.16 0.42
C PRO A 47 28.12 -4.49 0.40
N PRO A 48 28.96 -4.79 -0.62
CA PRO A 48 30.25 -4.13 -0.78
C PRO A 48 30.04 -2.63 -0.91
N ALA A 49 30.91 -1.84 -0.27
CA ALA A 49 30.89 -0.39 -0.38
C ALA A 49 30.84 -0.01 -1.87
N SER A 50 29.84 0.81 -2.23
CA SER A 50 29.70 1.33 -3.59
C SER A 50 31.02 1.96 -4.01
N ARG A 51 31.68 1.38 -5.02
CA ARG A 51 32.69 2.11 -5.78
C ARG A 51 31.97 3.30 -6.37
N ALA A 52 32.39 4.50 -5.97
CA ALA A 52 31.93 5.74 -6.56
C ALA A 52 31.99 5.60 -8.10
N VAL A 53 30.83 5.57 -8.73
CA VAL A 53 30.74 5.71 -10.18
C VAL A 53 31.18 7.15 -10.44
N GLN A 54 32.36 7.31 -11.05
CA GLN A 54 32.79 8.59 -11.56
C GLN A 54 31.78 9.03 -12.62
N THR A 55 31.01 10.06 -12.30
CA THR A 55 30.22 10.82 -13.26
C THR A 55 31.18 11.46 -14.25
N VAL A 56 31.23 10.90 -15.46
CA VAL A 56 31.83 11.57 -16.61
C VAL A 56 30.90 12.74 -16.95
N THR A 57 31.36 13.95 -16.67
CA THR A 57 30.72 15.20 -17.10
C THR A 57 30.76 15.30 -18.62
N ALA A 58 29.64 14.98 -19.27
CA ALA A 58 29.33 15.45 -20.61
C ALA A 58 28.35 16.62 -20.48
N GLY A 59 28.80 17.81 -20.87
CA GLY A 59 27.99 19.03 -20.86
C GLY A 59 26.80 18.91 -21.79
N GLY A 60 25.60 18.82 -21.21
CA GLY A 60 24.32 18.99 -21.86
C GLY A 60 23.38 19.66 -20.88
N ASN A 61 22.70 20.72 -21.29
CA ASN A 61 21.74 21.46 -20.47
C ASN A 61 20.75 20.51 -19.78
N PRO A 62 20.42 20.69 -18.49
CA PRO A 62 19.35 19.93 -17.86
C PRO A 62 18.03 20.45 -18.42
N SER A 63 17.53 19.83 -19.49
CA SER A 63 16.11 19.85 -19.75
C SER A 63 15.42 19.23 -18.55
N SER A 64 14.52 19.99 -17.93
CA SER A 64 13.66 19.55 -16.84
C SER A 64 12.76 18.41 -17.33
N ASP A 65 13.25 17.18 -17.25
CA ASP A 65 12.42 15.97 -17.27
C ASP A 65 11.69 15.92 -15.93
N SER A 66 10.65 16.74 -15.78
CA SER A 66 9.67 16.54 -14.72
C SER A 66 8.87 15.30 -15.09
N THR A 67 9.21 14.16 -14.49
CA THR A 67 8.34 12.99 -14.55
C THR A 67 6.93 13.40 -14.10
N PRO A 68 5.88 13.05 -14.85
CA PRO A 68 4.53 13.48 -14.54
C PRO A 68 4.11 13.03 -13.14
N PHE A 69 3.45 13.92 -12.41
CA PHE A 69 2.90 13.64 -11.08
C PHE A 69 1.83 12.55 -11.16
N ILE A 70 2.11 11.37 -10.59
CA ILE A 70 1.13 10.28 -10.44
C ILE A 70 0.63 10.28 -8.99
N ALA A 71 -0.62 10.71 -8.80
CA ALA A 71 -1.21 10.90 -7.47
C ALA A 71 -1.21 9.62 -6.63
N SER A 72 -1.48 8.46 -7.25
CA SER A 72 -1.49 7.15 -6.59
C SER A 72 -0.11 6.74 -6.08
N GLU A 73 0.95 7.02 -6.83
CA GLU A 73 2.33 6.71 -6.42
C GLU A 73 2.78 7.60 -5.26
N VAL A 74 2.52 8.91 -5.34
CA VAL A 74 2.85 9.84 -4.26
C VAL A 74 2.08 9.49 -3.00
N TYR A 75 0.79 9.18 -3.13
CA TYR A 75 -0.05 8.70 -2.04
C TYR A 75 0.56 7.46 -1.40
N ALA A 76 0.95 6.48 -2.21
CA ALA A 76 1.50 5.25 -1.69
C ALA A 76 2.84 5.46 -0.99
N GLN A 77 3.80 6.07 -1.68
CA GLN A 77 5.14 6.34 -1.16
C GLN A 77 5.12 7.08 0.18
N LEU A 78 4.23 8.07 0.34
CA LEU A 78 4.17 8.88 1.55
C LEU A 78 3.42 8.19 2.70
N LEU A 79 2.46 7.29 2.42
CA LEU A 79 1.74 6.55 3.46
C LEU A 79 2.42 5.25 3.88
N LEU A 80 3.39 4.71 3.13
CA LEU A 80 4.18 3.54 3.56
C LEU A 80 4.86 3.76 4.93
N GLY A 81 5.19 5.01 5.28
CA GLY A 81 5.73 5.39 6.59
C GLY A 81 4.79 5.11 7.77
N GLN A 82 3.49 4.90 7.51
CA GLN A 82 2.49 4.58 8.52
C GLN A 82 2.50 3.10 8.93
N LYS A 83 3.27 2.24 8.23
CA LYS A 83 3.50 0.83 8.59
C LYS A 83 2.21 0.00 8.71
N LYS A 84 1.24 0.30 7.85
CA LYS A 84 -0.06 -0.38 7.76
C LYS A 84 -0.15 -1.36 6.59
N GLY A 85 0.98 -1.63 5.94
CA GLY A 85 1.08 -2.33 4.66
C GLY A 85 1.00 -1.37 3.47
N TYR A 86 0.62 -1.88 2.30
CA TYR A 86 0.53 -1.11 1.05
C TYR A 86 -0.78 -0.29 0.96
N PRO A 87 -0.73 1.05 0.94
CA PRO A 87 -1.90 1.92 0.76
C PRO A 87 -2.47 1.85 -0.67
N LEU A 88 -3.79 1.71 -0.80
CA LEU A 88 -4.47 1.74 -2.10
C LEU A 88 -5.09 3.11 -2.38
N TRP A 89 -4.77 3.69 -3.54
CA TRP A 89 -5.43 4.89 -4.08
C TRP A 89 -6.78 4.57 -4.72
N ASN A 90 -7.02 3.31 -5.09
CA ASN A 90 -8.34 2.86 -5.53
C ASN A 90 -8.80 1.66 -4.68
N PRO A 91 -9.43 1.92 -3.52
CA PRO A 91 -9.82 0.87 -2.57
C PRO A 91 -10.85 -0.15 -3.09
N LYS A 92 -11.68 0.21 -4.06
CA LYS A 92 -12.72 -0.67 -4.59
C LYS A 92 -12.63 -0.71 -6.11
N VAL A 93 -12.54 -1.91 -6.67
CA VAL A 93 -12.47 -2.09 -8.13
C VAL A 93 -13.79 -1.68 -8.76
N GLU A 94 -13.83 -0.48 -9.34
CA GLU A 94 -15.02 0.03 -10.02
C GLU A 94 -15.40 -0.78 -11.26
N GLY A 95 -16.70 -0.82 -11.56
CA GLY A 95 -17.21 -0.91 -12.93
C GLY A 95 -17.09 -2.26 -13.64
N SER A 96 -16.60 -3.33 -13.01
CA SER A 96 -16.63 -4.64 -13.66
C SER A 96 -17.88 -5.42 -13.26
N ASN A 97 -18.90 -5.35 -14.13
CA ASN A 97 -20.06 -6.25 -14.08
C ASN A 97 -19.64 -7.74 -13.98
N HIS A 98 -18.42 -8.03 -14.41
CA HIS A 98 -17.80 -9.35 -14.43
C HIS A 98 -17.17 -9.80 -13.10
N LEU A 99 -17.05 -8.95 -12.07
CA LEU A 99 -16.58 -9.42 -10.75
C LEU A 99 -17.61 -10.37 -10.12
N PRO A 100 -17.15 -11.46 -9.47
CA PRO A 100 -18.02 -12.29 -8.64
C PRO A 100 -18.75 -11.45 -7.59
N LEU A 101 -19.95 -11.89 -7.22
CA LEU A 101 -20.79 -11.16 -6.25
C LEU A 101 -20.07 -10.95 -4.92
N GLU A 102 -19.29 -11.94 -4.49
CA GLU A 102 -18.50 -11.92 -3.26
C GLU A 102 -17.49 -10.76 -3.26
N TYR A 103 -16.82 -10.49 -4.38
CA TYR A 103 -15.91 -9.34 -4.50
C TYR A 103 -16.65 -8.01 -4.53
N LYS A 104 -17.84 -7.95 -5.15
CA LYS A 104 -18.65 -6.73 -5.16
C LYS A 104 -19.13 -6.37 -3.74
N GLN A 105 -19.46 -7.39 -2.95
CA GLN A 105 -19.96 -7.26 -1.58
C GLN A 105 -18.87 -7.00 -0.55
N TYR A 106 -17.73 -7.65 -0.65
CA TYR A 106 -16.74 -7.68 0.44
C TYR A 106 -15.35 -7.17 0.03
N GLY A 107 -15.11 -6.93 -1.25
CA GLY A 107 -13.82 -6.51 -1.76
C GLY A 107 -12.76 -7.62 -1.65
N VAL A 108 -11.53 -7.24 -1.31
CA VAL A 108 -10.37 -8.14 -1.18
C VAL A 108 -10.54 -9.16 -0.06
N HIS A 109 -10.07 -10.39 -0.22
CA HIS A 109 -10.08 -11.43 0.81
C HIS A 109 -8.65 -11.85 1.19
N ILE A 110 -8.49 -12.36 2.41
CA ILE A 110 -7.26 -13.06 2.81
C ILE A 110 -7.11 -14.28 1.88
N GLY A 111 -5.90 -14.51 1.38
CA GLY A 111 -5.61 -15.55 0.40
C GLY A 111 -5.75 -15.11 -1.06
N ASP A 112 -6.21 -13.89 -1.35
CA ASP A 112 -6.25 -13.41 -2.72
C ASP A 112 -4.84 -13.29 -3.30
N VAL A 113 -4.66 -13.91 -4.46
CA VAL A 113 -3.51 -13.70 -5.34
C VAL A 113 -3.94 -12.72 -6.41
N GLY A 114 -3.20 -11.62 -6.55
CA GLY A 114 -3.55 -10.56 -7.47
C GLY A 114 -2.37 -9.68 -7.86
N ILE A 115 -2.70 -8.59 -8.56
CA ILE A 115 -1.73 -7.62 -9.08
C ILE A 115 -2.17 -6.22 -8.66
N LEU A 116 -1.22 -5.42 -8.18
CA LEU A 116 -1.41 -3.98 -7.98
C LEU A 116 -1.44 -3.29 -9.34
N ASN A 117 -2.48 -2.53 -9.64
CA ASN A 117 -2.64 -1.88 -10.93
C ASN A 117 -2.14 -0.42 -10.92
N GLU A 118 -1.87 0.14 -12.09
CA GLU A 118 -1.39 1.52 -12.30
C GLU A 118 -2.33 2.59 -11.71
N LYS A 119 -3.62 2.28 -11.55
CA LYS A 119 -4.60 3.16 -10.92
C LYS A 119 -4.54 3.14 -9.39
N GLY A 120 -3.60 2.41 -8.81
CA GLY A 120 -3.40 2.27 -7.37
C GLY A 120 -4.45 1.40 -6.67
N GLY A 121 -5.09 0.48 -7.40
CA GLY A 121 -5.99 -0.54 -6.84
C GLY A 121 -5.40 -1.95 -6.93
N PHE A 122 -6.16 -2.93 -6.45
CA PHE A 122 -5.78 -4.34 -6.49
C PHE A 122 -6.71 -5.14 -7.41
N ASN A 123 -6.14 -5.91 -8.33
CA ASN A 123 -6.88 -6.79 -9.23
C ASN A 123 -6.76 -8.25 -8.78
N PRO A 124 -7.80 -8.82 -8.14
CA PRO A 124 -7.78 -10.21 -7.71
C PRO A 124 -7.87 -11.15 -8.91
N LEU A 125 -7.07 -12.22 -8.89
CA LEU A 125 -7.03 -13.24 -9.94
C LEU A 125 -7.70 -14.54 -9.48
N PHE A 126 -7.29 -15.04 -8.32
CA PHE A 126 -7.84 -16.20 -7.64
C PHE A 126 -7.53 -16.11 -6.14
N ASN A 127 -8.23 -16.88 -5.31
CA ASN A 127 -7.98 -17.00 -3.89
C ASN A 127 -7.39 -18.38 -3.57
N THR A 128 -6.25 -18.39 -2.89
CA THR A 128 -5.47 -19.60 -2.58
C THR A 128 -6.03 -20.40 -1.41
N CYS A 129 -6.86 -19.80 -0.56
CA CYS A 129 -7.43 -20.44 0.64
C CYS A 129 -8.73 -21.20 0.33
N HIS A 130 -9.26 -21.08 -0.88
CA HIS A 130 -10.50 -21.74 -1.29
C HIS A 130 -10.29 -22.68 -2.48
N PRO A 131 -11.11 -23.75 -2.62
CA PRO A 131 -11.02 -24.67 -3.75
C PRO A 131 -11.40 -24.01 -5.08
N GLN A 132 -11.07 -24.66 -6.19
CA GLN A 132 -11.40 -24.18 -7.55
C GLN A 132 -12.91 -23.95 -7.77
N SER A 133 -13.77 -24.71 -7.10
CA SER A 133 -15.22 -24.59 -7.21
C SER A 133 -15.82 -23.41 -6.42
N HIS A 134 -15.01 -22.72 -5.61
CA HIS A 134 -15.49 -21.60 -4.80
C HIS A 134 -15.80 -20.38 -5.67
N PRO A 135 -16.82 -19.55 -5.33
CA PRO A 135 -17.17 -18.36 -6.12
C PRO A 135 -16.02 -17.37 -6.34
N LEU A 136 -15.12 -17.19 -5.36
CA LEU A 136 -13.92 -16.36 -5.50
C LEU A 136 -12.95 -16.86 -6.59
N ASN A 137 -13.05 -18.13 -6.97
CA ASN A 137 -12.21 -18.82 -7.97
C ASN A 137 -12.95 -19.11 -9.28
N ILE A 138 -14.13 -18.51 -9.50
CA ILE A 138 -14.96 -18.79 -10.68
C ILE A 138 -14.27 -18.45 -12.02
N ARG A 139 -13.28 -17.54 -11.98
CA ARG A 139 -12.47 -17.17 -13.16
C ARG A 139 -11.32 -18.15 -13.45
N GLY A 140 -11.21 -19.21 -12.65
CA GLY A 140 -10.19 -20.23 -12.76
C GLY A 140 -9.07 -20.06 -11.74
N VAL A 141 -8.20 -21.06 -11.71
CA VAL A 141 -7.01 -21.16 -10.86
C VAL A 141 -5.85 -21.73 -11.70
N PRO A 142 -4.59 -21.59 -11.24
CA PRO A 142 -3.44 -22.21 -11.88
C PRO A 142 -3.59 -23.74 -12.05
N PRO A 143 -2.94 -24.37 -13.05
CA PRO A 143 -2.91 -25.83 -13.16
C PRO A 143 -2.34 -26.52 -11.90
N ASN A 144 -2.88 -27.69 -11.55
CA ASN A 144 -2.51 -28.44 -10.33
C ASN A 144 -2.65 -27.61 -9.04
N PHE A 145 -3.64 -26.70 -9.02
CA PHE A 145 -3.92 -25.84 -7.88
C PHE A 145 -4.06 -26.64 -6.58
N LYS A 146 -3.34 -26.18 -5.55
CA LYS A 146 -3.43 -26.70 -4.19
C LYS A 146 -3.97 -25.61 -3.29
N VAL A 147 -4.98 -25.96 -2.50
CA VAL A 147 -5.54 -25.06 -1.50
C VAL A 147 -4.53 -24.87 -0.38
N LEU A 148 -4.29 -23.61 0.00
CA LEU A 148 -3.61 -23.26 1.22
C LEU A 148 -4.56 -23.45 2.40
N GLU A 149 -4.37 -24.51 3.15
CA GLU A 149 -5.10 -24.71 4.40
C GLU A 149 -4.61 -23.70 5.45
N ILE A 150 -5.54 -22.97 6.06
CA ILE A 150 -5.30 -22.04 7.16
C ILE A 150 -6.27 -22.35 8.30
N ASP A 151 -5.89 -22.00 9.53
CA ASP A 151 -6.84 -21.99 10.65
C ASP A 151 -7.57 -20.64 10.65
N GLU A 152 -8.86 -20.65 10.31
CA GLU A 152 -9.67 -19.43 10.28
C GLU A 152 -9.73 -18.72 11.64
N ASN A 153 -9.49 -19.44 12.74
CA ASN A 153 -9.45 -18.85 14.09
C ASN A 153 -8.18 -18.05 14.36
N ASP A 154 -7.11 -18.23 13.56
CA ASP A 154 -5.86 -17.46 13.64
C ASP A 154 -5.96 -16.15 12.84
N THR A 155 -7.17 -15.60 12.70
CA THR A 155 -7.42 -14.30 12.07
C THR A 155 -7.72 -13.26 13.16
N LEU A 156 -6.82 -12.28 13.29
CA LEU A 156 -7.01 -11.15 14.18
C LEU A 156 -7.94 -10.12 13.53
N GLU A 157 -9.20 -10.12 13.96
CA GLU A 157 -10.22 -9.17 13.53
C GLU A 157 -10.27 -7.96 14.47
N SER A 158 -10.25 -6.76 13.89
CA SER A 158 -10.44 -5.48 14.58
C SER A 158 -11.57 -4.70 13.90
N PRO A 159 -12.84 -4.96 14.27
CA PRO A 159 -14.01 -4.34 13.62
C PRO A 159 -14.09 -2.81 13.75
N ARG A 160 -13.32 -2.24 14.68
CA ARG A 160 -13.20 -0.79 14.93
C ARG A 160 -11.74 -0.35 14.97
N ALA A 161 -10.93 -0.88 14.05
CA ALA A 161 -9.53 -0.47 13.88
C ALA A 161 -9.40 1.05 13.66
N TYR A 162 -10.43 1.65 13.04
CA TYR A 162 -10.57 3.09 12.88
C TYR A 162 -11.89 3.55 13.49
N THR A 163 -11.85 4.55 14.37
CA THR A 163 -13.05 5.20 14.90
C THR A 163 -13.71 6.08 13.85
N LEU A 164 -14.97 6.46 14.07
CA LEU A 164 -15.67 7.43 13.23
C LEU A 164 -14.82 8.70 13.06
N GLY A 165 -14.70 9.15 11.82
CA GLY A 165 -13.95 10.35 11.48
C GLY A 165 -12.42 10.24 11.52
N SER A 166 -11.88 9.03 11.59
CA SER A 166 -10.44 8.82 11.56
C SER A 166 -9.81 9.35 10.27
N HIS A 167 -8.55 9.71 10.34
CA HIS A 167 -7.74 9.99 9.17
C HIS A 167 -6.32 9.42 9.36
N VAL A 168 -5.62 9.18 8.26
CA VAL A 168 -4.21 8.77 8.23
C VAL A 168 -3.47 9.75 7.33
N ALA A 169 -2.56 10.52 7.91
CA ALA A 169 -1.72 11.47 7.18
C ALA A 169 -0.30 10.91 7.00
N SER A 170 0.41 11.35 5.97
CA SER A 170 1.81 10.97 5.74
C SER A 170 2.74 11.42 6.86
N ASP A 171 2.45 12.59 7.44
CA ASP A 171 3.19 13.20 8.54
C ASP A 171 2.30 14.17 9.34
N ASN A 172 2.89 14.84 10.32
CA ASN A 172 2.20 15.79 11.19
C ASN A 172 2.00 17.19 10.57
N SER A 173 2.23 17.36 9.27
CA SER A 173 2.05 18.66 8.59
C SER A 173 0.59 19.02 8.34
N PHE A 174 -0.33 18.06 8.47
CA PHE A 174 -1.76 18.29 8.33
C PHE A 174 -2.38 18.81 9.63
N CYS A 175 -3.06 19.95 9.53
CA CYS A 175 -3.94 20.46 10.57
C CYS A 175 -5.39 20.17 10.18
N GLN A 176 -6.14 19.56 11.10
CA GLN A 176 -7.57 19.33 10.96
C GLN A 176 -8.36 20.41 11.73
N ASP A 177 -9.42 20.92 11.11
CA ASP A 177 -10.40 21.81 11.74
C ASP A 177 -11.82 21.45 11.27
N THR A 178 -12.83 21.77 12.08
CA THR A 178 -14.24 21.46 11.79
C THR A 178 -14.91 22.69 11.17
N MET A 179 -15.68 22.49 10.10
CA MET A 179 -16.46 23.58 9.51
C MET A 179 -17.57 24.05 10.45
N SER A 180 -17.95 25.32 10.33
CA SER A 180 -19.16 25.82 10.98
C SER A 180 -20.39 25.32 10.21
N TYR A 181 -21.40 24.85 10.92
CA TYR A 181 -22.72 24.61 10.32
C TYR A 181 -23.22 25.88 9.66
N SER A 182 -23.64 25.74 8.40
CA SER A 182 -24.43 26.78 7.76
C SER A 182 -25.79 26.90 8.45
N GLU A 183 -26.31 28.12 8.57
CA GLU A 183 -27.62 28.38 9.17
C GLU A 183 -28.71 27.60 8.41
N GLY A 184 -29.38 26.66 9.10
CA GLY A 184 -30.44 25.82 8.52
C GLY A 184 -30.02 24.41 8.04
N GLN A 185 -28.76 24.01 8.18
CA GLN A 185 -28.33 22.65 7.84
C GLN A 185 -28.74 21.63 8.91
N ILE A 186 -29.42 20.56 8.50
CA ILE A 186 -29.96 19.53 9.39
C ILE A 186 -28.88 18.48 9.67
N PRO A 187 -28.66 18.05 10.93
CA PRO A 187 -27.74 16.97 11.26
C PRO A 187 -28.09 15.69 10.49
N ILE A 188 -27.08 15.07 9.90
CA ILE A 188 -27.23 13.77 9.21
C ILE A 188 -27.33 12.70 10.29
N ALA A 189 -28.38 11.87 10.24
CA ALA A 189 -28.50 10.72 11.12
C ALA A 189 -27.27 9.79 10.99
N GLU A 190 -26.80 9.25 12.12
CA GLU A 190 -25.68 8.28 12.20
C GLU A 190 -24.29 8.82 11.82
N VAL A 191 -24.17 10.09 11.43
CA VAL A 191 -22.88 10.79 11.27
C VAL A 191 -22.65 11.70 12.48
N PRO A 192 -21.46 11.66 13.11
CA PRO A 192 -21.12 12.61 14.17
C PRO A 192 -21.32 14.05 13.70
N VAL A 193 -21.91 14.90 14.56
CA VAL A 193 -22.24 16.31 14.24
C VAL A 193 -21.05 17.05 13.62
N GLU A 194 -19.85 16.82 14.14
CA GLU A 194 -18.61 17.42 13.62
C GLU A 194 -18.31 17.02 12.17
N PHE A 195 -18.55 15.75 11.80
CA PHE A 195 -18.40 15.28 10.43
C PHE A 195 -19.58 15.68 9.53
N GLY A 196 -20.77 15.86 10.12
CA GLY A 196 -21.94 16.41 9.45
C GLY A 196 -21.75 17.87 9.00
N ALA A 197 -20.95 18.65 9.74
CA ALA A 197 -20.60 20.01 9.38
C ALA A 197 -19.60 20.07 8.21
N GLY A 198 -18.75 19.05 8.09
CA GLY A 198 -17.61 19.00 7.17
C GLY A 198 -16.29 19.25 7.89
N GLN A 199 -15.22 18.70 7.32
CA GLN A 199 -13.86 18.76 7.84
C GLN A 199 -12.95 19.55 6.90
N VAL A 200 -12.03 20.31 7.47
CA VAL A 200 -11.01 21.08 6.75
C VAL A 200 -9.66 20.52 7.12
N PHE A 201 -8.90 20.07 6.13
CA PHE A 201 -7.50 19.70 6.31
C PHE A 201 -6.62 20.72 5.60
N THR A 202 -5.60 21.23 6.31
CA THR A 202 -4.65 22.20 5.76
C THR A 202 -3.22 21.73 5.96
N SER A 203 -2.34 22.04 5.02
CA SER A 203 -0.90 21.80 5.16
C SER A 203 -0.10 22.90 4.47
N SER A 204 1.06 23.23 5.05
CA SER A 204 2.05 24.14 4.44
C SER A 204 3.24 23.38 3.85
N ALA A 205 3.23 22.04 3.91
CA ALA A 205 4.26 21.22 3.31
C ALA A 205 4.21 21.29 1.78
N THR A 206 5.34 20.97 1.13
CA THR A 206 5.40 20.89 -0.34
C THR A 206 4.92 19.54 -0.87
N LYS A 207 4.86 18.50 -0.02
CA LYS A 207 4.32 17.18 -0.35
C LYS A 207 3.55 16.60 0.83
N GLY A 208 2.57 15.74 0.56
CA GLY A 208 1.77 15.11 1.61
C GLY A 208 0.77 14.12 1.04
N ALA A 209 0.31 13.20 1.87
CA ALA A 209 -0.78 12.27 1.56
C ALA A 209 -1.72 12.16 2.75
N LEU A 210 -3.01 11.99 2.46
CA LEU A 210 -4.07 11.95 3.46
C LEU A 210 -5.14 10.94 3.05
N LEU A 211 -5.49 10.04 3.97
CA LEU A 211 -6.67 9.19 3.93
C LEU A 211 -7.66 9.68 4.98
N ILE A 212 -8.93 9.82 4.64
CA ILE A 212 -10.03 10.21 5.51
C ILE A 212 -11.04 9.07 5.53
N LEU A 213 -11.44 8.63 6.73
CA LEU A 213 -12.38 7.53 6.98
C LEU A 213 -13.55 8.06 7.83
N PRO A 214 -14.55 8.71 7.20
CA PRO A 214 -15.64 9.36 7.92
C PRO A 214 -16.42 8.41 8.82
N GLU A 215 -16.57 7.17 8.37
CA GLU A 215 -17.29 6.11 9.08
C GLU A 215 -16.37 5.10 9.74
N GLY A 216 -15.07 5.42 9.85
CA GLY A 216 -14.07 4.51 10.37
C GLY A 216 -13.85 3.31 9.43
N GLY A 217 -13.48 2.19 10.03
CA GLY A 217 -13.06 1.02 9.28
C GLY A 217 -12.55 -0.11 10.18
N ARG A 218 -12.35 -1.27 9.56
CA ARG A 218 -11.87 -2.50 10.20
C ARG A 218 -10.50 -2.91 9.69
N SER A 219 -9.81 -3.72 10.48
CA SER A 219 -8.62 -4.48 10.06
C SER A 219 -8.86 -5.97 10.26
N SER A 220 -8.31 -6.79 9.37
CA SER A 220 -8.27 -8.26 9.49
C SER A 220 -6.89 -8.76 9.07
N ASP A 221 -6.17 -9.44 9.96
CA ASP A 221 -4.83 -9.98 9.73
C ASP A 221 -4.76 -11.47 10.06
N HIS A 222 -4.22 -12.28 9.14
CA HIS A 222 -3.95 -13.68 9.43
C HIS A 222 -2.59 -13.86 10.13
N GLU A 223 -2.57 -14.58 11.26
CA GLU A 223 -1.36 -14.74 12.08
C GLU A 223 -0.39 -15.81 11.54
N GLN A 224 -0.90 -16.83 10.83
CA GLN A 224 -0.11 -17.91 10.21
C GLN A 224 0.71 -17.50 8.96
N ARG A 225 1.40 -16.35 9.02
CA ARG A 225 2.15 -15.74 7.89
C ARG A 225 3.13 -16.68 7.21
N LEU A 226 3.84 -17.51 7.98
CA LEU A 226 4.79 -18.48 7.44
C LEU A 226 4.13 -19.47 6.46
N ARG A 227 2.85 -19.81 6.66
CA ARG A 227 2.11 -20.68 5.73
C ARG A 227 1.92 -20.00 4.39
N PHE A 228 1.55 -18.72 4.38
CA PHE A 228 1.40 -17.91 3.16
C PHE A 228 2.73 -17.75 2.43
N ILE A 229 3.81 -17.40 3.14
CA ILE A 229 5.15 -17.25 2.57
C ILE A 229 5.63 -18.56 1.93
N LYS A 230 5.49 -19.69 2.64
CA LYS A 230 5.82 -21.01 2.12
C LYS A 230 5.03 -21.33 0.87
N HIS A 231 3.72 -21.14 0.93
CA HIS A 231 2.82 -21.46 -0.16
C HIS A 231 3.12 -20.62 -1.41
N ALA A 232 3.35 -19.31 -1.23
CA ALA A 232 3.78 -18.40 -2.28
C ALA A 232 5.08 -18.87 -2.94
N ALA A 233 6.09 -19.21 -2.13
CA ALA A 233 7.39 -19.65 -2.66
C ALA A 233 7.29 -20.96 -3.45
N GLU A 234 6.52 -21.95 -2.96
CA GLU A 234 6.32 -23.24 -3.62
C GLU A 234 5.56 -23.12 -4.95
N HIS A 235 4.69 -22.11 -5.10
CA HIS A 235 3.79 -21.98 -6.24
C HIS A 235 4.08 -20.77 -7.14
N ALA A 236 5.11 -19.98 -6.85
CA ALA A 236 5.44 -18.75 -7.56
C ALA A 236 5.54 -18.95 -9.09
N GLN A 237 6.29 -19.97 -9.53
CA GLN A 237 6.47 -20.24 -10.97
C GLN A 237 5.15 -20.67 -11.65
N PRO A 238 4.39 -21.66 -11.15
CA PRO A 238 3.05 -21.95 -11.66
C PRO A 238 2.09 -20.75 -11.70
N TRP A 239 2.21 -19.83 -10.74
CA TRP A 239 1.41 -18.61 -10.72
C TRP A 239 1.81 -17.66 -11.85
N TYR A 240 3.10 -17.37 -12.04
CA TYR A 240 3.56 -16.60 -13.19
C TYR A 240 3.18 -17.26 -14.53
N ASP A 241 3.27 -18.58 -14.63
CA ASP A 241 2.84 -19.35 -15.80
C ASP A 241 1.36 -19.17 -16.12
N TYR A 242 0.52 -19.21 -15.08
CA TYR A 242 -0.91 -19.01 -15.21
C TYR A 242 -1.26 -17.56 -15.60
N VAL A 243 -0.58 -16.59 -15.00
CA VAL A 243 -0.83 -15.17 -15.24
C VAL A 243 -0.37 -14.71 -16.62
N ASN A 244 0.82 -15.15 -17.05
CA ASN A 244 1.43 -14.72 -18.32
C ASN A 244 1.23 -15.70 -19.48
N GLY A 245 0.80 -16.93 -19.21
CA GLY A 245 0.59 -17.94 -20.24
C GLY A 245 -0.46 -17.51 -21.28
N LEU A 246 -0.10 -17.61 -22.57
CA LEU A 246 -0.92 -17.20 -23.71
C LEU A 246 -2.26 -17.94 -23.82
N ARG A 247 -2.35 -19.13 -23.21
CA ARG A 247 -3.57 -19.96 -23.19
C ARG A 247 -4.33 -19.83 -21.87
N GLN A 248 -3.91 -18.90 -21.02
CA GLN A 248 -4.43 -18.69 -19.68
C GLN A 248 -4.90 -17.23 -19.58
N LEU A 249 -4.28 -16.41 -18.72
CA LEU A 249 -4.72 -15.03 -18.50
C LEU A 249 -4.04 -14.00 -19.43
N SER A 250 -2.91 -14.35 -20.05
CA SER A 250 -2.17 -13.51 -21.01
C SER A 250 -1.96 -12.07 -20.51
N ARG A 251 -1.66 -11.88 -19.22
CA ARG A 251 -1.57 -10.55 -18.62
C ARG A 251 -0.28 -9.81 -18.94
N GLY A 252 0.80 -10.53 -19.27
CA GLY A 252 2.09 -9.93 -19.57
C GLY A 252 2.67 -9.12 -18.40
N VAL A 253 2.40 -9.54 -17.17
CA VAL A 253 2.88 -8.83 -15.99
C VAL A 253 4.36 -9.09 -15.77
N GLU A 254 5.07 -8.09 -15.25
CA GLU A 254 6.50 -8.17 -14.99
C GLU A 254 6.83 -9.06 -13.78
N ASN A 255 8.10 -9.38 -13.64
CA ASN A 255 8.60 -10.04 -12.44
C ASN A 255 8.45 -9.13 -11.22
N GLY A 256 7.97 -9.67 -10.10
CA GLY A 256 7.61 -8.92 -8.89
C GLY A 256 6.14 -8.53 -8.79
N SER A 257 5.37 -8.57 -9.89
CA SER A 257 3.99 -8.06 -9.92
C SER A 257 2.99 -8.80 -9.02
N ILE A 258 3.23 -10.08 -8.75
CA ILE A 258 2.28 -10.93 -8.03
C ILE A 258 2.32 -10.62 -6.54
N TYR A 259 1.14 -10.42 -5.97
CA TYR A 259 0.91 -10.15 -4.56
C TYR A 259 -0.07 -11.18 -3.97
N LEU A 260 0.29 -11.76 -2.82
CA LEU A 260 -0.58 -12.64 -2.04
C LEU A 260 -1.05 -11.92 -0.77
N VAL A 261 -2.35 -11.74 -0.62
CA VAL A 261 -2.96 -11.02 0.52
C VAL A 261 -2.98 -11.90 1.78
N THR A 262 -2.50 -11.34 2.88
CA THR A 262 -2.52 -11.94 4.23
C THR A 262 -3.35 -11.12 5.22
N GLY A 263 -3.63 -9.86 4.90
CA GLY A 263 -4.49 -8.99 5.69
C GLY A 263 -4.92 -7.73 4.93
N TYR A 264 -5.88 -7.00 5.48
CA TYR A 264 -6.37 -5.75 4.91
C TYR A 264 -6.98 -4.81 5.96
N ASP A 265 -7.01 -3.51 5.62
CA ASP A 265 -7.87 -2.52 6.24
C ASP A 265 -8.96 -2.15 5.25
N LYS A 266 -10.21 -2.09 5.73
CA LYS A 266 -11.36 -1.74 4.88
C LYS A 266 -12.25 -0.69 5.50
N ALA A 267 -12.88 0.08 4.62
CA ALA A 267 -13.89 1.07 4.95
C ALA A 267 -15.08 0.98 4.00
N ARG A 268 -16.22 1.53 4.42
CA ARG A 268 -17.39 1.71 3.55
C ARG A 268 -17.24 2.99 2.73
N VAL A 269 -16.68 4.05 3.32
CA VAL A 269 -16.46 5.37 2.72
C VAL A 269 -15.01 5.78 2.94
N TRP A 270 -14.39 6.37 1.93
CA TRP A 270 -13.03 6.90 2.02
C TRP A 270 -12.89 8.18 1.18
N GLY A 271 -12.02 9.07 1.66
CA GLY A 271 -11.50 10.20 0.90
C GLY A 271 -9.97 10.14 0.91
N MET A 272 -9.33 10.34 -0.22
CA MET A 272 -7.89 10.29 -0.36
C MET A 272 -7.40 11.54 -1.07
N ALA A 273 -6.25 12.04 -0.64
CA ALA A 273 -5.58 13.15 -1.30
C ALA A 273 -4.07 12.94 -1.27
N SER A 274 -3.40 13.42 -2.31
CA SER A 274 -1.95 13.51 -2.35
C SER A 274 -1.50 14.74 -3.12
N PHE A 275 -0.34 15.26 -2.74
CA PHE A 275 0.29 16.37 -3.42
C PHE A 275 1.81 16.27 -3.35
N LYS A 276 2.45 16.86 -4.34
CA LYS A 276 3.89 17.04 -4.44
C LYS A 276 4.15 18.37 -5.13
N ASP A 277 5.20 19.05 -4.73
CA ASP A 277 5.60 20.37 -5.24
C ASP A 277 4.46 21.40 -5.19
N ALA A 278 3.70 21.41 -4.08
CA ALA A 278 2.60 22.34 -3.87
C ALA A 278 3.07 23.80 -3.97
N GLN A 279 2.34 24.60 -4.76
CA GLN A 279 2.68 26.00 -5.07
C GLN A 279 2.14 27.00 -4.04
N GLY A 280 1.56 26.51 -2.96
CA GLY A 280 0.97 27.30 -1.88
C GLY A 280 0.36 26.42 -0.80
N PRO A 281 -0.27 27.01 0.24
CA PRO A 281 -0.93 26.26 1.29
C PRO A 281 -2.01 25.32 0.73
N VAL A 282 -1.90 24.04 1.06
CA VAL A 282 -2.90 23.02 0.72
C VAL A 282 -4.11 23.19 1.62
N ARG A 283 -5.30 23.09 1.02
CA ARG A 283 -6.57 23.07 1.73
C ARG A 283 -7.52 22.06 1.09
N LEU A 284 -8.05 21.16 1.91
CA LEU A 284 -8.99 20.11 1.54
C LEU A 284 -10.25 20.27 2.39
N ASP A 285 -11.35 20.67 1.74
CA ASP A 285 -12.67 20.80 2.37
C ASP A 285 -13.45 19.51 2.07
N PHE A 286 -13.58 18.62 3.05
CA PHE A 286 -14.24 17.33 2.92
C PHE A 286 -15.59 17.34 3.64
N VAL A 287 -16.68 17.26 2.89
CA VAL A 287 -18.04 17.54 3.38
C VAL A 287 -18.96 16.35 3.20
N SER A 288 -20.14 16.43 3.83
CA SER A 288 -21.16 15.39 3.77
C SER A 288 -22.54 15.95 3.39
N ARG A 289 -23.41 15.09 2.83
CA ARG A 289 -24.83 15.37 2.61
C ARG A 289 -25.68 14.12 2.85
N MET A 290 -26.94 14.35 3.18
CA MET A 290 -27.97 13.32 3.16
C MET A 290 -28.11 12.74 1.74
N SER A 291 -28.34 11.42 1.65
CA SER A 291 -28.67 10.79 0.38
C SER A 291 -29.96 11.38 -0.22
N TYR A 292 -30.00 11.51 -1.54
CA TYR A 292 -31.22 11.87 -2.26
C TYR A 292 -32.29 10.77 -2.19
N ASN A 293 -31.88 9.52 -1.97
CA ASN A 293 -32.78 8.40 -1.80
C ASN A 293 -33.15 8.28 -0.32
N ALA A 294 -34.46 8.23 -0.03
CA ALA A 294 -34.94 8.09 1.34
C ALA A 294 -34.38 6.82 1.99
N GLY A 295 -33.65 6.97 3.10
CA GLY A 295 -32.98 5.87 3.81
C GLY A 295 -31.64 5.43 3.21
N GLY A 296 -31.11 6.13 2.19
CA GLY A 296 -29.78 5.89 1.66
C GLY A 296 -28.67 6.38 2.60
N PRO A 297 -27.45 5.82 2.50
CA PRO A 297 -26.33 6.22 3.34
C PRO A 297 -25.86 7.65 3.05
N PRO A 298 -25.23 8.34 4.01
CA PRO A 298 -24.64 9.65 3.77
C PRO A 298 -23.58 9.61 2.68
N GLU A 299 -23.54 10.67 1.88
CA GLU A 299 -22.57 10.86 0.81
C GLU A 299 -21.51 11.86 1.26
N PHE A 300 -20.26 11.61 0.86
CA PHE A 300 -19.11 12.43 1.23
C PHE A 300 -18.28 12.79 -0.01
N TRP A 301 -17.74 14.00 -0.07
CA TRP A 301 -16.89 14.43 -1.18
C TRP A 301 -15.97 15.60 -0.81
N PHE A 302 -14.93 15.81 -1.62
CA PHE A 302 -14.10 17.01 -1.54
C PHE A 302 -14.81 18.19 -2.23
N GLN A 303 -15.30 19.15 -1.44
CA GLN A 303 -15.87 20.40 -1.96
C GLN A 303 -14.79 21.36 -2.47
N LYS A 304 -13.62 21.40 -1.81
CA LYS A 304 -12.47 22.16 -2.27
C LYS A 304 -11.21 21.32 -2.15
N CYS A 305 -10.34 21.45 -3.14
CA CYS A 305 -9.04 20.81 -3.19
C CYS A 305 -8.04 21.80 -3.80
N HIS A 306 -7.14 22.35 -2.98
CA HIS A 306 -6.10 23.26 -3.45
C HIS A 306 -4.74 22.57 -3.50
N PHE A 307 -4.06 22.67 -4.65
CA PHE A 307 -2.71 22.15 -4.89
C PHE A 307 -2.52 20.64 -4.65
N ALA A 308 -3.61 19.86 -4.67
CA ALA A 308 -3.59 18.42 -4.47
C ALA A 308 -4.48 17.70 -5.48
N SER A 309 -4.19 16.43 -5.71
CA SER A 309 -5.14 15.50 -6.31
C SER A 309 -5.94 14.85 -5.19
N ALA A 310 -7.25 14.72 -5.40
CA ALA A 310 -8.15 14.11 -4.43
C ALA A 310 -9.15 13.20 -5.12
N PHE A 311 -9.54 12.14 -4.42
CA PHE A 311 -10.53 11.15 -4.85
C PHE A 311 -11.32 10.68 -3.64
N ASN A 312 -12.60 10.42 -3.80
CA ASN A 312 -13.44 9.83 -2.76
C ASN A 312 -14.43 8.86 -3.39
N ASP A 313 -14.77 7.80 -2.65
CA ASP A 313 -15.77 6.84 -3.08
C ASP A 313 -16.36 6.09 -1.87
N ALA A 314 -17.42 5.33 -2.10
CA ALA A 314 -18.10 4.55 -1.09
C ALA A 314 -18.79 3.30 -1.67
N ASP A 315 -18.92 2.26 -0.84
CA ASP A 315 -19.86 1.18 -1.11
C ASP A 315 -21.28 1.61 -0.78
N ASN A 316 -21.97 2.19 -1.75
CA ASN A 316 -23.38 2.57 -1.62
C ASN A 316 -24.33 1.47 -2.09
N GLU A 317 -23.84 0.47 -2.84
CA GLU A 317 -24.64 -0.64 -3.37
C GLU A 317 -24.93 -1.68 -2.28
N PHE A 318 -23.89 -2.19 -1.61
CA PHE A 318 -24.02 -3.21 -0.57
C PHE A 318 -23.89 -2.64 0.84
N GLN A 319 -23.41 -1.39 0.96
CA GLN A 319 -23.19 -0.71 2.24
C GLN A 319 -22.24 -1.45 3.19
N ASN A 320 -21.40 -2.34 2.63
CA ASN A 320 -20.39 -3.08 3.37
C ASN A 320 -19.08 -2.29 3.44
N GLN A 321 -18.23 -2.61 4.42
CA GLN A 321 -16.84 -2.18 4.41
C GLN A 321 -16.03 -3.03 3.42
N SER A 322 -16.19 -2.72 2.13
CA SER A 322 -15.61 -3.46 1.00
C SER A 322 -14.45 -2.73 0.31
N GLY A 323 -14.28 -1.43 0.53
CA GLY A 323 -13.13 -0.69 0.00
C GLY A 323 -11.88 -0.95 0.83
N CYS A 324 -10.86 -1.54 0.23
CA CYS A 324 -9.60 -1.85 0.88
C CYS A 324 -8.64 -0.66 0.84
N VAL A 325 -8.37 -0.04 1.98
CA VAL A 325 -7.54 1.19 2.06
C VAL A 325 -6.07 0.89 2.34
N PHE A 326 -5.78 -0.24 2.98
CA PHE A 326 -4.44 -0.81 3.11
C PHE A 326 -4.47 -2.33 2.89
N LEU A 327 -3.47 -2.86 2.21
CA LEU A 327 -3.21 -4.29 2.07
C LEU A 327 -2.00 -4.70 2.91
N ARG A 328 -2.03 -5.91 3.47
CA ARG A 328 -0.81 -6.62 3.90
C ARG A 328 -0.71 -7.94 3.16
N GLY A 329 0.52 -8.33 2.85
CA GLY A 329 0.73 -9.48 2.00
C GLY A 329 2.18 -9.71 1.64
N VAL A 330 2.36 -10.64 0.72
CA VAL A 330 3.65 -11.12 0.23
C VAL A 330 3.80 -10.73 -1.24
N LYS A 331 4.84 -9.97 -1.56
CA LYS A 331 5.28 -9.73 -2.94
C LYS A 331 6.21 -10.85 -3.38
N ILE A 332 6.03 -11.31 -4.61
CA ILE A 332 6.65 -12.54 -5.12
C ILE A 332 7.44 -12.22 -6.39
N ALA A 333 8.74 -12.50 -6.40
CA ALA A 333 9.59 -12.43 -7.57
C ALA A 333 10.27 -13.78 -7.83
N ILE A 334 10.53 -14.08 -9.09
CA ILE A 334 11.26 -15.29 -9.52
C ILE A 334 12.55 -14.90 -10.23
N ARG A 335 13.50 -15.82 -10.38
CA ARG A 335 14.76 -15.54 -11.10
C ARG A 335 14.48 -15.14 -12.56
N ASP A 336 15.14 -14.09 -13.02
CA ASP A 336 14.99 -13.56 -14.38
C ASP A 336 15.24 -14.61 -15.47
N SER A 337 16.21 -15.52 -15.27
CA SER A 337 16.44 -16.62 -16.20
C SER A 337 15.23 -17.55 -16.36
N TRP A 338 14.39 -17.70 -15.35
CA TRP A 338 13.14 -18.46 -15.47
C TRP A 338 12.05 -17.64 -16.17
N PHE A 339 12.02 -16.35 -15.89
CA PHE A 339 11.03 -15.42 -16.43
C PHE A 339 11.24 -15.17 -17.93
N PHE A 340 12.44 -14.73 -18.33
CA PHE A 340 12.73 -14.41 -19.74
C PHE A 340 12.79 -15.66 -20.62
N ASN A 341 13.31 -16.80 -20.15
CA ASN A 341 13.35 -18.02 -20.97
C ASN A 341 11.96 -18.54 -21.38
N LYS A 342 10.89 -18.10 -20.70
CA LYS A 342 9.53 -18.60 -20.93
C LYS A 342 8.59 -17.58 -21.59
N TYR A 343 8.83 -16.28 -21.42
CA TYR A 343 7.93 -15.23 -21.91
C TYR A 343 8.60 -14.21 -22.86
N ALA A 344 9.90 -14.36 -23.17
CA ALA A 344 10.66 -13.40 -23.99
C ALA A 344 10.22 -13.28 -25.46
N GLU A 345 9.47 -14.23 -26.03
CA GLU A 345 8.96 -14.08 -27.40
C GLU A 345 7.93 -12.94 -27.56
N ALA A 346 7.33 -12.45 -26.46
CA ALA A 346 6.43 -11.28 -26.46
C ALA A 346 7.06 -10.01 -25.87
N ALA A 347 8.17 -10.12 -25.12
CA ALA A 347 8.79 -9.00 -24.40
C ALA A 347 9.52 -8.01 -25.31
N HIS A 348 9.87 -8.39 -26.54
CA HIS A 348 10.51 -7.48 -27.51
C HIS A 348 9.57 -6.40 -28.09
N ILE A 349 8.26 -6.47 -27.84
CA ILE A 349 7.27 -5.52 -28.39
C ILE A 349 6.78 -4.51 -27.34
N LEU A 350 6.94 -4.81 -26.05
CA LEU A 350 6.58 -3.92 -24.96
C LEU A 350 7.87 -3.25 -24.47
N ASP A 351 8.11 -2.04 -24.98
CA ASP A 351 9.08 -1.11 -24.40
C ASP A 351 8.80 -1.04 -22.89
N LEU A 352 9.72 -1.61 -22.10
CA LEU A 352 9.62 -1.77 -20.64
C LEU A 352 9.59 -0.38 -20.01
N LYS A 353 8.39 0.20 -19.94
CA LYS A 353 8.14 1.28 -19.00
C LYS A 353 8.13 0.64 -17.62
N ASP A 354 9.03 1.13 -16.78
CA ASP A 354 9.08 0.96 -15.33
C ASP A 354 7.83 1.64 -14.72
N ASP A 355 6.64 1.18 -15.13
CA ASP A 355 5.31 1.75 -14.83
C ASP A 355 4.63 1.00 -13.67
N GLN A 356 5.37 0.11 -12.99
CA GLN A 356 4.89 -0.49 -11.75
C GLN A 356 5.07 0.46 -10.59
N GLY A 357 3.94 0.83 -9.99
CA GLY A 357 3.90 1.63 -8.77
C GLY A 357 4.88 1.09 -7.73
N TYR A 358 5.68 2.00 -7.18
CA TYR A 358 6.75 1.69 -6.22
C TYR A 358 6.28 0.82 -5.05
N HIS A 359 6.94 -0.33 -4.83
CA HIS A 359 6.73 -1.19 -3.67
C HIS A 359 8.06 -1.60 -3.00
N PRO A 360 8.25 -1.43 -1.67
CA PRO A 360 9.52 -1.72 -1.00
C PRO A 360 9.98 -3.18 -1.14
N SER A 361 9.04 -4.13 -1.01
CA SER A 361 9.31 -5.56 -1.22
C SER A 361 9.89 -5.89 -2.60
N ASP A 362 9.55 -5.14 -3.66
CA ASP A 362 10.13 -5.38 -5.00
C ASP A 362 11.63 -5.07 -5.03
N VAL A 363 12.03 -3.99 -4.37
CA VAL A 363 13.44 -3.60 -4.24
C VAL A 363 14.21 -4.69 -3.48
N ILE A 364 13.64 -5.19 -2.38
CA ILE A 364 14.24 -6.25 -1.56
C ILE A 364 14.35 -7.56 -2.35
N ASN A 365 13.26 -8.00 -2.96
CA ASN A 365 13.23 -9.23 -3.75
C ASN A 365 14.22 -9.18 -4.92
N LYS A 366 14.28 -8.07 -5.66
CA LYS A 366 15.25 -7.85 -6.75
C LYS A 366 16.69 -7.91 -6.24
N TRP A 367 16.97 -7.31 -5.07
CA TRP A 367 18.28 -7.39 -4.46
C TRP A 367 18.66 -8.83 -4.07
N ILE A 368 17.74 -9.59 -3.46
CA ILE A 368 17.98 -11.00 -3.09
C ILE A 368 18.34 -11.83 -4.33
N LEU A 369 17.52 -11.77 -5.39
CA LEU A 369 17.72 -12.56 -6.60
C LEU A 369 19.03 -12.24 -7.33
N ASN A 370 19.48 -10.98 -7.26
CA ASN A 370 20.73 -10.53 -7.88
C ASN A 370 21.98 -10.93 -7.09
N ASN A 371 21.87 -11.10 -5.77
CA ASN A 371 23.02 -11.39 -4.91
C ASN A 371 23.18 -12.88 -4.57
N TYR A 372 22.10 -13.66 -4.66
CA TYR A 372 22.10 -15.10 -4.34
C TYR A 372 21.71 -15.90 -5.59
N GLN A 373 22.70 -16.52 -6.24
CA GLN A 373 22.50 -17.27 -7.49
C GLN A 373 21.78 -18.61 -7.30
N GLU A 374 21.66 -19.05 -6.06
CA GLU A 374 20.98 -20.27 -5.63
C GLU A 374 19.50 -20.06 -5.26
N VAL A 375 19.03 -18.80 -5.18
CA VAL A 375 17.65 -18.45 -4.78
C VAL A 375 16.78 -18.23 -6.02
N ASP A 376 15.92 -19.17 -6.37
CA ASP A 376 15.10 -19.01 -7.57
C ASP A 376 13.81 -18.22 -7.36
N VAL A 377 13.37 -18.08 -6.10
CA VAL A 377 12.16 -17.36 -5.73
C VAL A 377 12.47 -16.49 -4.51
N ALA A 378 12.16 -15.21 -4.60
CA ALA A 378 12.23 -14.27 -3.49
C ALA A 378 10.82 -13.81 -3.11
N VAL A 379 10.52 -13.89 -1.83
CA VAL A 379 9.24 -13.49 -1.24
C VAL A 379 9.52 -12.59 -0.06
N THR A 380 8.84 -11.45 0.01
CA THR A 380 8.99 -10.49 1.11
C THR A 380 7.60 -10.06 1.54
N HIS A 381 7.31 -10.17 2.84
CA HIS A 381 6.05 -9.72 3.42
C HIS A 381 6.12 -8.23 3.77
N ASP A 382 5.00 -7.52 3.74
CA ASP A 382 5.00 -6.07 3.95
C ASP A 382 5.54 -5.64 5.32
N ASP A 383 5.21 -6.42 6.34
CA ASP A 383 5.70 -6.16 7.70
C ASP A 383 7.21 -6.35 7.85
N ASP A 384 7.86 -7.11 6.96
CA ASP A 384 9.32 -7.29 7.01
C ASP A 384 10.03 -5.97 6.75
N TRP A 385 9.60 -5.21 5.73
CA TRP A 385 10.17 -3.90 5.44
C TRP A 385 9.63 -2.79 6.35
N ALA A 386 8.36 -2.88 6.80
CA ALA A 386 7.78 -1.89 7.69
C ALA A 386 8.55 -1.81 9.02
N SER A 387 9.11 -2.93 9.47
CA SER A 387 9.91 -3.01 10.70
C SER A 387 11.24 -2.24 10.63
N VAL A 388 11.77 -1.99 9.44
CA VAL A 388 13.14 -1.46 9.21
C VAL A 388 13.19 -0.05 8.63
N ILE A 389 12.04 0.54 8.30
CA ILE A 389 11.92 1.98 8.02
C ILE A 389 12.07 2.77 9.33
N GLU A 390 12.99 3.74 9.36
CA GLU A 390 13.10 4.71 10.46
C GLU A 390 11.77 5.43 10.70
N ASN A 391 11.28 5.40 11.94
CA ASN A 391 10.23 6.32 12.36
C ASN A 391 10.82 7.73 12.34
N VAL A 392 10.40 8.57 11.39
CA VAL A 392 10.54 10.01 11.56
C VAL A 392 9.56 10.40 12.68
N MET A 393 10.02 10.32 13.94
CA MET A 393 9.24 10.49 15.18
C MET A 393 7.78 10.91 15.00
N PHE A 394 6.87 9.94 15.04
CA PHE A 394 5.43 10.17 14.96
C PHE A 394 4.84 10.19 16.37
N SER A 395 4.33 11.34 16.79
CA SER A 395 3.45 11.42 17.96
C SER A 395 2.01 11.22 17.50
N VAL A 396 1.40 10.10 17.89
CA VAL A 396 -0.07 9.93 17.83
C VAL A 396 -0.67 10.98 18.77
N ARG A 397 -1.33 12.01 18.22
CA ARG A 397 -2.14 12.92 19.02
C ARG A 397 -3.57 12.41 19.05
N LEU A 398 -4.06 12.11 20.25
CA LEU A 398 -5.49 12.01 20.52
C LEU A 398 -6.11 13.41 20.31
N ALA A 399 -7.36 13.43 19.86
CA ALA A 399 -8.13 14.66 19.63
C ALA A 399 -8.00 15.62 20.83
N GLY A 400 -7.41 16.81 20.63
CA GLY A 400 -7.36 17.83 21.68
C GLY A 400 -6.28 18.92 21.56
N ASP A 401 -5.16 18.70 20.87
CA ASP A 401 -4.10 19.71 20.84
C ASP A 401 -4.31 20.74 19.73
N ARG A 402 -4.89 21.88 20.12
CA ARG A 402 -5.04 23.10 19.31
C ARG A 402 -3.69 23.50 18.68
N CYS A 403 -3.64 23.50 17.35
CA CYS A 403 -2.63 24.26 16.61
C CYS A 403 -2.85 25.75 16.91
N THR A 404 -1.77 26.42 17.30
CA THR A 404 -1.80 27.83 17.68
C THR A 404 -2.02 28.72 16.45
N ASN A 405 -3.22 29.30 16.42
CA ASN A 405 -3.68 30.51 15.73
C ASN A 405 -2.75 31.17 14.70
N TYR A 406 -3.13 31.09 13.43
CA TYR A 406 -3.04 32.25 12.53
C TYR A 406 -4.26 33.14 12.77
N SER A 407 -4.13 34.09 13.70
CA SER A 407 -4.99 35.27 13.76
C SER A 407 -4.13 36.47 14.12
N ASN A 408 -3.89 37.33 13.12
CA ASN A 408 -3.71 38.79 13.19
C ASN A 408 -2.68 39.28 12.17
N PHE A 409 -3.15 39.54 10.94
CA PHE A 409 -2.66 40.68 10.17
C PHE A 409 -3.88 41.46 9.70
N GLY A 410 -4.23 42.50 10.47
CA GLY A 410 -5.36 43.37 10.21
C GLY A 410 -5.26 44.64 11.03
N HIS A 411 -4.64 45.65 10.40
CA HIS A 411 -4.67 47.09 10.71
C HIS A 411 -4.12 47.62 12.05
N SER A 412 -3.08 48.44 11.93
CA SER A 412 -2.86 49.59 12.79
C SER A 412 -2.96 50.86 11.94
N PRO A 413 -3.55 51.96 12.45
CA PRO A 413 -3.85 53.16 11.68
C PRO A 413 -2.70 54.16 11.71
N GLU A 414 -2.46 54.82 10.57
CA GLU A 414 -2.03 56.22 10.51
C GLU A 414 -2.97 56.97 9.55
#